data_AF-A0A959E191-F1
#
_entry.id   AF-A0A959E191-F1
#
_cell.length_a   1.000
_cell.length_b   1.000
_cell.length_c   1.000
_cell.angle_alpha   90.00
_cell.angle_beta   90.00
_cell.angle_gamma   90.00
#
_symmetry.space_group_name_H-M   'P 1'
#
loop_
_entity.id
_entity.type
_entity.pdbx_description
1 polymer ?
#
loop_
_entity_poly.entity_id
_entity_poly.type
_entity_poly.pdbx_seq_one_letter_code
_entity_poly.pdbx_strand_id
1 'polypeptide(L)'
;AYNHVATTTLDHRTVCHSAKEWARDDDGDGINEVHTNTIEGIWTELRNFLRRFKGLSKHYIHLYIAMFEWMHNLKQVSSSFIQALVFSRTGI
;
A
#
# COMPACT_ATOMS: atom_id res chain seq x y z
N ALA A 1 -3.58 10.81 0.87
CA ALA A 1 -3.64 11.57 -0.41
C ALA A 1 -5.05 12.07 -0.72
N TYR A 2 -6.12 11.31 -0.45
CA TYR A 2 -7.49 11.67 -0.87
C TYR A 2 -8.39 12.35 0.19
N ASN A 3 -7.97 12.43 1.46
CA ASN A 3 -8.79 12.98 2.55
C ASN A 3 -9.23 14.44 2.34
N HIS A 4 -8.56 15.19 1.47
CA HIS A 4 -8.87 16.59 1.16
C HIS A 4 -9.62 16.77 -0.18
N VAL A 5 -9.84 15.71 -0.95
CA VAL A 5 -10.60 15.81 -2.22
C VAL A 5 -12.07 16.08 -1.93
N ALA A 6 -12.61 15.51 -0.85
CA ALA A 6 -13.97 15.78 -0.39
C ALA A 6 -14.22 17.25 0.00
N THR A 7 -13.18 18.06 0.23
CA THR A 7 -13.30 19.51 0.49
C THR A 7 -13.18 20.36 -0.77
N THR A 8 -13.04 19.75 -1.94
CA THR A 8 -13.02 20.45 -3.24
C THR A 8 -14.39 20.33 -3.92
N THR A 9 -14.57 21.00 -5.06
CA THR A 9 -15.77 20.85 -5.91
C THR A 9 -15.78 19.53 -6.70
N LEU A 10 -14.76 18.69 -6.56
CA LEU A 10 -14.67 17.40 -7.25
C LEU A 10 -15.34 16.32 -6.41
N ASP A 11 -16.30 15.61 -7.02
CA ASP A 11 -16.99 14.50 -6.38
C ASP A 11 -16.02 13.32 -6.17
N HIS A 12 -15.92 12.82 -4.93
CA HIS A 12 -15.01 11.73 -4.58
C HIS A 12 -15.73 10.39 -4.70
N ARG A 13 -15.44 9.67 -5.78
CA ARG A 13 -16.00 8.34 -6.05
C ARG A 13 -15.07 7.23 -5.54
N THR A 14 -15.63 6.09 -5.14
CA THR A 14 -14.88 4.93 -4.62
C THR A 14 -15.47 3.62 -5.15
N VAL A 15 -14.65 2.58 -5.26
CA VAL A 15 -15.05 1.20 -5.58
C VAL A 15 -15.03 0.31 -4.33
N CYS A 16 -15.91 -0.70 -4.28
CA CYS A 16 -16.00 -1.68 -3.20
C CYS A 16 -15.33 -3.02 -3.57
N HIS A 17 -14.08 -3.20 -3.14
CA HIS A 17 -13.32 -4.43 -3.46
C HIS A 17 -13.95 -5.70 -2.87
N SER A 18 -14.61 -5.61 -1.71
CA SER A 18 -15.32 -6.75 -1.10
C SER A 18 -16.50 -7.22 -1.95
N ALA A 19 -17.07 -6.31 -2.75
CA ALA A 19 -18.11 -6.63 -3.72
C ALA A 19 -17.56 -7.08 -5.07
N LYS A 20 -16.25 -7.33 -5.19
CA LYS A 20 -15.60 -7.65 -6.46
C LYS A 20 -15.81 -6.54 -7.51
N GLU A 21 -15.66 -5.29 -7.07
CA GLU A 21 -15.69 -4.11 -7.92
C GLU A 21 -14.27 -3.54 -8.04
N TRP A 22 -13.73 -3.47 -9.27
CA TRP A 22 -12.37 -3.00 -9.54
C TRP A 22 -12.32 -1.75 -10.43
N ALA A 23 -13.39 -1.50 -11.18
CA ALA A 23 -13.59 -0.30 -11.96
C ALA A 23 -15.10 -0.03 -12.01
N ARG A 24 -15.51 1.23 -11.96
CA ARG A 24 -16.90 1.64 -12.13
C ARG A 24 -16.99 2.62 -13.29
N ASP A 25 -17.94 2.33 -14.14
CA ASP A 25 -18.45 3.16 -15.22
C ASP A 25 -19.86 3.60 -14.78
N ASP A 26 -19.99 4.86 -14.40
CA ASP A 26 -21.22 5.39 -13.80
C ASP A 26 -22.28 5.77 -14.87
N ASP A 27 -21.86 6.02 -16.11
CA ASP A 27 -22.74 6.49 -17.19
C ASP A 27 -22.95 5.46 -18.34
N GLY A 28 -22.19 4.37 -18.32
CA GLY A 28 -22.30 3.25 -19.25
C GLY A 28 -21.67 3.50 -20.62
N ASP A 29 -20.78 4.50 -20.75
CA ASP A 29 -20.13 4.84 -22.01
C ASP A 29 -18.96 3.91 -22.37
N GLY A 30 -18.56 3.01 -21.45
CA GLY A 30 -17.45 2.09 -21.59
C GLY A 30 -16.10 2.64 -21.12
N ILE A 31 -16.06 3.87 -20.57
CA ILE A 31 -14.89 4.52 -19.97
C ILE A 31 -15.06 4.49 -18.45
N ASN A 32 -14.36 3.57 -17.79
CA ASN A 32 -14.39 3.54 -16.32
C ASN A 32 -13.66 4.75 -15.72
N GLU A 33 -14.38 5.64 -15.04
CA GLU A 33 -13.83 6.86 -14.44
C GLU A 33 -13.36 6.64 -13.00
N VAL A 34 -13.87 5.61 -12.33
CA VAL A 34 -13.49 5.26 -10.96
C VAL A 34 -12.68 3.97 -10.98
N HIS A 35 -11.37 4.07 -10.74
CA HIS A 35 -10.44 2.94 -10.76
C HIS A 35 -9.69 2.77 -9.44
N THR A 36 -9.11 1.59 -9.25
CA THR A 36 -8.24 1.31 -8.11
C THR A 36 -6.87 1.97 -8.27
N ASN A 37 -6.74 3.24 -7.89
CA ASN A 37 -5.42 3.89 -7.83
C ASN A 37 -4.55 3.33 -6.67
N THR A 38 -5.17 2.62 -5.72
CA THR A 38 -4.47 2.00 -4.58
C THR A 38 -3.39 1.01 -5.01
N ILE A 39 -3.65 0.15 -6.00
CA ILE A 39 -2.67 -0.86 -6.41
C ILE A 39 -1.50 -0.23 -7.18
N GLU A 40 -1.77 0.76 -8.02
CA GLU A 40 -0.76 1.55 -8.73
C GLU A 40 0.15 2.33 -7.75
N GLY A 41 -0.47 2.90 -6.71
CA GLY A 41 0.23 3.54 -5.59
C GLY A 41 1.16 2.56 -4.86
N ILE A 42 0.67 1.36 -4.52
CA ILE A 42 1.46 0.31 -3.85
C ILE A 42 2.69 -0.09 -4.69
N TRP A 43 2.53 -0.29 -6.00
CA TRP A 43 3.67 -0.62 -6.88
C TRP A 43 4.69 0.50 -6.97
N THR A 44 4.24 1.75 -6.96
CA THR A 44 5.11 2.93 -6.93
C THR A 44 5.90 3.00 -5.62
N GLU A 45 5.22 2.79 -4.49
CA GLU A 45 5.86 2.72 -3.17
C GLU A 45 6.89 1.58 -3.07
N LEU A 46 6.54 0.38 -3.52
CA LEU A 46 7.45 -0.77 -3.53
C LEU A 46 8.70 -0.47 -4.38
N ARG A 47 8.53 0.13 -5.56
CA ARG A 47 9.65 0.52 -6.41
C ARG A 47 10.58 1.51 -5.70
N ASN A 48 10.02 2.50 -5.01
CA ASN A 48 10.79 3.48 -4.24
C ASN A 48 11.49 2.82 -3.04
N PHE A 49 10.82 1.90 -2.35
CA PHE A 49 11.39 1.09 -1.27
C PHE A 49 12.63 0.34 -1.76
N LEU A 50 12.50 -0.39 -2.88
CA LEU A 50 13.55 -1.23 -3.46
C LEU A 50 14.72 -0.43 -4.02
N ARG A 51 14.46 0.77 -4.58
CA ARG A 51 15.49 1.64 -5.19
C ARG A 51 16.60 2.08 -4.23
N ARG A 52 16.36 2.03 -2.91
CA ARG A 52 17.36 2.31 -1.87
C ARG A 52 18.46 1.24 -1.81
N PHE A 53 18.10 -0.01 -2.13
CA PHE A 53 19.02 -1.14 -2.18
C PHE A 53 19.56 -1.26 -3.61
N LYS A 54 20.63 -0.55 -3.94
CA LYS A 54 21.24 -0.59 -5.27
C LYS A 54 21.73 -2.02 -5.57
N GLY A 55 21.27 -2.64 -6.66
CA GLY A 55 21.75 -3.96 -7.09
C GLY A 55 21.16 -5.14 -6.31
N LEU A 56 19.84 -5.28 -6.30
CA LEU A 56 19.15 -6.39 -5.62
C LEU A 56 19.37 -7.74 -6.34
N SER A 57 19.69 -8.77 -5.55
CA SER A 57 19.67 -10.15 -6.04
C SER A 57 18.24 -10.59 -6.34
N LYS A 58 18.00 -11.07 -7.56
CA LYS A 58 16.71 -11.65 -7.96
C LYS A 58 16.31 -12.86 -7.12
N HIS A 59 17.28 -13.62 -6.63
CA HIS A 59 17.01 -14.79 -5.78
C HIS A 59 16.39 -14.39 -4.45
N TYR A 60 16.83 -13.26 -3.87
CA TYR A 60 16.40 -12.82 -2.53
C TYR A 60 15.34 -11.70 -2.55
N ILE A 61 14.85 -11.27 -3.72
CA ILE A 61 13.90 -10.15 -3.83
C ILE A 61 12.61 -10.36 -3.02
N HIS A 62 12.18 -11.61 -2.87
CA HIS A 62 11.01 -11.99 -2.08
C HIS A 62 11.13 -11.56 -0.61
N LEU A 63 12.33 -11.60 -0.02
CA LEU A 63 12.56 -11.14 1.37
C LEU A 63 12.39 -9.61 1.50
N TYR A 64 12.83 -8.85 0.49
CA TYR A 64 12.66 -7.40 0.47
C TYR A 64 11.19 -7.01 0.27
N ILE A 65 10.45 -7.77 -0.55
CA ILE A 65 9.01 -7.58 -0.73
C ILE A 65 8.27 -7.89 0.57
N ALA A 66 8.62 -8.98 1.26
CA ALA A 66 8.02 -9.31 2.56
C ALA A 66 8.27 -8.21 3.61
N MET A 67 9.47 -7.64 3.64
CA MET A 67 9.80 -6.51 4.51
C MET A 67 9.01 -5.25 4.15
N PHE A 68 8.84 -4.96 2.85
CA PHE A 68 7.98 -3.86 2.39
C PHE A 68 6.51 -4.08 2.78
N GLU A 69 5.96 -5.27 2.53
CA GLU A 69 4.59 -5.62 2.87
C GLU A 69 4.33 -5.43 4.36
N TRP A 70 5.24 -5.94 5.19
CA TRP A 70 5.17 -5.78 6.64
C TRP A 70 5.20 -4.30 7.05
N MET A 71 6.13 -3.51 6.49
CA MET A 71 6.21 -2.06 6.75
C MET A 71 4.97 -1.28 6.27
N HIS A 72 4.41 -1.62 5.10
CA HIS A 72 3.23 -0.96 4.54
C HIS A 72 1.95 -1.27 5.36
N ASN A 73 1.89 -2.47 5.94
CA ASN A 73 0.78 -2.91 6.79
C ASN A 73 0.90 -2.47 8.25
N LEU A 74 2.08 -2.01 8.68
CA LEU A 74 2.27 -1.36 9.98
C LEU A 74 1.49 -0.03 10.03
N LYS A 75 0.21 -0.12 10.41
CA LYS A 75 -0.68 1.04 10.53
C LYS A 75 -0.32 1.95 11.72
N GLN A 76 0.39 1.41 12.71
CA GLN A 76 0.85 2.13 13.90
C GLN A 76 2.17 1.53 14.40
N VAL A 77 3.12 2.39 14.75
CA VAL A 77 4.34 2.00 15.47
C VAL A 77 4.11 2.31 16.94
N SER A 78 3.96 1.27 17.77
CA SER A 78 3.83 1.43 19.21
C SER A 78 5.17 1.30 19.92
N SER A 79 5.28 1.87 21.13
CA SER A 79 6.42 1.67 22.01
C SER A 79 6.65 0.20 22.35
N SER A 80 5.57 -0.57 22.55
CA SER A 80 5.63 -2.02 22.77
C SER A 80 6.18 -2.79 21.56
N PHE A 81 5.87 -2.33 20.34
CA PHE A 81 6.38 -2.93 19.12
C PHE A 81 7.89 -2.68 18.94
N ILE A 82 8.36 -1.44 19.18
CA ILE A 82 9.80 -1.15 19.18
C ILE A 82 10.51 -1.96 20.26
N GLN A 83 9.90 -2.12 21.44
CA GLN A 83 10.45 -2.98 22.49
C GLN A 83 10.61 -4.43 22.03
N ALA A 84 9.60 -5.03 21.37
CA ALA A 84 9.69 -6.40 20.88
C ALA A 84 10.77 -6.58 19.80
N LEU A 85 11.04 -5.55 19.01
CA LEU A 85 12.01 -5.59 17.91
C LEU A 85 13.46 -5.38 18.37
N VAL A 86 13.67 -4.49 19.34
CA VAL A 86 14.99 -4.15 19.90
C VAL A 86 15.38 -5.10 21.02
N PHE A 87 14.44 -5.38 21.92
CA PHE A 87 14.60 -6.35 22.99
C PHE A 87 13.98 -7.66 22.53
N SER A 88 14.67 -8.32 21.59
CA SER A 88 14.51 -9.77 21.44
C SER A 88 14.69 -10.37 22.83
N ARG A 89 13.63 -10.96 23.39
CA ARG A 89 13.74 -11.76 24.61
C ARG A 89 14.64 -12.94 24.28
N THR A 90 15.93 -12.79 24.50
CA THR A 90 16.84 -13.90 24.76
C THR A 90 16.45 -14.47 26.12
N GLY A 91 15.52 -15.42 26.14
CA GLY A 91 15.46 -16.48 27.16
C GLY A 91 15.77 -17.79 26.46
N ILE A 92 16.60 -18.72 26.93
CA ILE A 92 16.82 -19.23 28.31
C ILE A 92 15.54 -19.23 29.13
#